data_AF-A0A249T0S1-F1
#
_entry.id   AF-A0A249T0S1-F1
#
_cell.length_a   1.000
_cell.length_b   1.000
_cell.length_c   1.000
_cell.angle_alpha   90.00
_cell.angle_beta   90.00
_cell.angle_gamma   90.00
#
_symmetry.space_group_name_H-M   'P 1'
#
loop_
_entity.id
_entity.type
_entity.pdbx_description
1 polymer ?
#
loop_
_entity_poly.entity_id
_entity_poly.type
_entity_poly.pdbx_seq_one_letter_code
_entity_poly.pdbx_strand_id
1 'polypeptide(L)'
;MKSAINPNVRNYVSNSIMGKLISEFDWSKTQLGDYREWSESLKNLVNIMLVNPFPMLLWWGERYIQIYNDAYIPILGLKHPSPGLGRPGYECWDEIWSVIGPLIDTPFEGGAATWMDDILLKVNRNNFVEETHFTIAYSPVPDPSAANGIGGVLATVNETTGEVIGKRQTETLRKLGEGINSPSSIDDLYSQAASILQENNFDIPFVFIHKIDAGTKAYLVTAAGIHKDHPGLPREIDLTDDHLVWHDLIRSVKKVI
;
A
#
# COMPACT_ATOMS: atom_id res chain seq x y z
N MET A 1 -12.10 -39.77 22.29
CA MET A 1 -11.77 -38.81 23.37
C MET A 1 -11.86 -37.41 22.80
N LYS A 2 -12.84 -36.61 23.24
CA LYS A 2 -12.94 -35.20 22.85
C LYS A 2 -11.84 -34.45 23.59
N SER A 3 -10.75 -34.11 22.91
CA SER A 3 -9.77 -33.16 23.44
C SER A 3 -10.48 -31.81 23.54
N ALA A 4 -10.86 -31.42 24.75
CA ALA A 4 -11.50 -30.14 25.01
C ALA A 4 -10.42 -29.05 24.87
N ILE A 5 -10.45 -28.35 23.74
CA ILE A 5 -9.65 -27.13 23.53
C ILE A 5 -9.95 -26.17 24.70
N ASN A 6 -8.88 -25.64 25.31
CA ASN A 6 -8.96 -24.73 26.45
C ASN A 6 -9.95 -23.57 26.15
N PRO A 7 -10.97 -23.33 27.01
CA PRO A 7 -12.00 -22.32 26.78
C PRO A 7 -11.44 -20.89 26.58
N ASN A 8 -10.26 -20.59 27.12
CA ASN A 8 -9.61 -19.29 26.92
C ASN A 8 -9.08 -19.08 25.50
N VAL A 9 -8.65 -20.14 24.79
CA VAL A 9 -8.20 -20.05 23.39
C VAL A 9 -9.40 -19.84 22.46
N ARG A 10 -10.55 -20.47 22.79
CA ARG A 10 -11.80 -20.31 22.05
C ARG A 10 -12.32 -18.85 22.10
N ASN A 11 -12.05 -18.14 23.20
CA ASN A 11 -12.48 -16.75 23.41
C ASN A 11 -11.76 -15.72 22.52
N TYR A 12 -10.49 -15.94 22.14
CA TYR A 12 -9.77 -14.97 21.29
C TYR A 12 -10.26 -15.02 19.84
N VAL A 13 -10.38 -16.23 19.29
CA VAL A 13 -10.88 -16.43 17.92
C VAL A 13 -12.34 -15.97 17.80
N SER A 14 -13.18 -16.19 18.82
CA SER A 14 -14.57 -15.73 18.81
C SER A 14 -14.75 -14.21 18.94
N ASN A 15 -13.72 -13.48 19.41
CA ASN A 15 -13.76 -12.03 19.55
C ASN A 15 -13.13 -11.29 18.35
N SER A 16 -12.37 -11.98 17.50
CA SER A 16 -11.81 -11.45 16.26
C SER A 16 -12.93 -11.14 15.24
N ILE A 17 -12.75 -10.06 14.47
CA ILE A 17 -13.65 -9.69 13.36
C ILE A 17 -13.65 -10.81 12.32
N MET A 18 -12.47 -11.24 11.89
CA MET A 18 -12.30 -12.29 10.90
C MET A 18 -12.70 -13.67 11.44
N GLY A 19 -12.48 -13.95 12.72
CA GLY A 19 -12.95 -15.20 13.33
C GLY A 19 -14.47 -15.37 13.20
N LYS A 20 -15.24 -14.31 13.49
CA LYS A 20 -16.69 -14.27 13.28
C LYS A 20 -17.05 -14.40 11.80
N LEU A 21 -16.49 -13.54 10.94
CA LEU A 21 -16.78 -13.54 9.51
C LEU A 21 -16.49 -14.90 8.87
N ILE A 22 -15.35 -15.53 9.14
CA ILE A 22 -15.00 -16.85 8.63
C ILE A 22 -16.00 -17.91 9.11
N SER A 23 -16.44 -17.86 10.37
CA SER A 23 -17.42 -18.83 10.89
C SER A 23 -18.83 -18.67 10.33
N GLU A 24 -19.21 -17.46 9.94
CA GLU A 24 -20.54 -17.13 9.41
C GLU A 24 -20.59 -17.19 7.87
N PHE A 25 -19.42 -17.23 7.22
CA PHE A 25 -19.31 -17.27 5.77
C PHE A 25 -19.75 -18.61 5.20
N ASP A 26 -20.57 -18.58 4.15
CA ASP A 26 -21.05 -19.77 3.45
C ASP A 26 -19.98 -20.32 2.48
N TRP A 27 -19.03 -21.07 3.04
CA TRP A 27 -17.91 -21.64 2.28
C TRP A 27 -18.32 -22.65 1.23
N SER A 28 -19.51 -23.25 1.34
CA SER A 28 -20.03 -24.20 0.35
C SER A 28 -20.22 -23.58 -1.04
N LYS A 29 -20.29 -22.24 -1.11
CA LYS A 29 -20.37 -21.46 -2.36
C LYS A 29 -19.01 -21.10 -2.94
N THR A 30 -17.92 -21.49 -2.28
CA THR A 30 -16.53 -21.27 -2.74
C THR A 30 -15.92 -22.56 -3.23
N GLN A 31 -14.76 -22.47 -3.89
CA GLN A 31 -13.99 -23.66 -4.27
C GLN A 31 -13.35 -24.40 -3.10
N LEU A 32 -13.33 -23.81 -1.90
CA LEU A 32 -12.84 -24.51 -0.70
C LEU A 32 -13.85 -25.53 -0.16
N GLY A 33 -15.11 -25.47 -0.62
CA GLY A 33 -16.17 -26.33 -0.11
C GLY A 33 -16.53 -26.01 1.34
N ASP A 34 -17.36 -26.85 1.94
CA ASP A 34 -17.83 -26.66 3.31
C ASP A 34 -16.65 -26.67 4.30
N TYR A 35 -16.66 -25.74 5.25
CA TYR A 35 -15.64 -25.64 6.31
C TYR A 35 -15.37 -26.98 7.03
N ARG A 36 -16.38 -27.85 7.16
CA ARG A 36 -16.24 -29.16 7.79
C ARG A 36 -15.34 -30.11 6.99
N GLU A 37 -15.30 -29.94 5.67
CA GLU A 37 -14.55 -30.76 4.72
C GLU A 37 -13.13 -30.24 4.48
N TRP A 38 -12.79 -29.06 5.00
CA TRP A 38 -11.43 -28.53 4.93
C TRP A 38 -10.42 -29.50 5.52
N SER A 39 -9.23 -29.55 4.92
CA SER A 39 -8.11 -30.32 5.44
C SER A 39 -7.71 -29.84 6.85
N GLU A 40 -7.08 -30.72 7.61
CA GLU A 40 -6.54 -30.36 8.93
C GLU A 40 -5.43 -29.31 8.82
N SER A 41 -4.64 -29.32 7.73
CA SER A 41 -3.63 -28.28 7.45
C SER A 41 -4.27 -26.90 7.35
N LEU A 42 -5.34 -26.76 6.56
CA LEU A 42 -6.06 -25.50 6.41
C LEU A 42 -6.67 -25.01 7.73
N LYS A 43 -7.41 -25.90 8.42
CA LYS A 43 -8.05 -25.57 9.71
C LYS A 43 -7.02 -25.09 10.75
N ASN A 44 -5.91 -25.81 10.89
CA ASN A 44 -4.87 -25.46 11.85
C ASN A 44 -4.21 -24.12 11.52
N LEU A 45 -3.87 -23.89 10.25
CA LEU A 45 -3.24 -22.64 9.84
C LEU A 45 -4.18 -21.44 10.03
N VAL A 46 -5.46 -21.56 9.67
CA VAL A 46 -6.46 -20.50 9.89
C VAL A 46 -6.56 -20.16 11.39
N ASN A 47 -6.60 -21.17 12.27
CA ASN A 47 -6.63 -20.94 13.72
C ASN A 47 -5.38 -20.20 14.23
N ILE A 48 -4.19 -20.55 13.73
CA ILE A 48 -2.93 -19.87 14.09
C ILE A 48 -2.94 -18.43 13.59
N MET A 49 -3.35 -18.22 12.33
CA MET A 49 -3.38 -16.92 11.67
C MET A 49 -4.30 -15.94 12.40
N LEU A 50 -5.47 -16.41 12.85
CA LEU A 50 -6.48 -15.59 13.54
C LEU A 50 -6.03 -15.05 14.90
N VAL A 51 -5.05 -15.68 15.55
CA VAL A 51 -4.50 -15.18 16.83
C VAL A 51 -3.16 -14.45 16.65
N ASN A 52 -2.65 -14.35 15.42
CA ASN A 52 -1.39 -13.69 15.13
C ASN A 52 -1.60 -12.16 15.01
N PRO A 53 -0.77 -11.32 15.66
CA PRO A 53 -0.87 -9.87 15.54
C PRO A 53 -0.29 -9.32 14.23
N PHE A 54 0.52 -10.08 13.49
CA PHE A 54 1.06 -9.65 12.21
C PHE A 54 0.02 -9.83 11.09
N PRO A 55 -0.04 -8.91 10.12
CA PRO A 55 -0.90 -9.05 8.96
C PRO A 55 -0.57 -10.33 8.18
N MET A 56 -1.58 -11.19 8.04
CA MET A 56 -1.45 -12.47 7.34
C MET A 56 -2.61 -12.71 6.39
N LEU A 57 -2.29 -13.22 5.20
CA LEU A 57 -3.24 -13.63 4.17
C LEU A 57 -2.84 -15.03 3.67
N LEU A 58 -3.81 -15.93 3.61
CA LEU A 58 -3.68 -17.26 3.06
C LEU A 58 -4.33 -17.31 1.68
N TRP A 59 -3.58 -17.78 0.69
CA TRP A 59 -4.05 -18.11 -0.65
C TRP A 59 -4.21 -19.63 -0.75
N TRP A 60 -5.43 -20.14 -0.89
CA TRP A 60 -5.67 -21.58 -0.83
C TRP A 60 -6.25 -22.16 -2.11
N GLY A 61 -5.73 -23.32 -2.52
CA GLY A 61 -6.12 -24.05 -3.72
C GLY A 61 -5.72 -23.36 -5.03
N GLU A 62 -6.07 -23.98 -6.15
CA GLU A 62 -5.67 -23.56 -7.51
C GLU A 62 -6.18 -22.17 -7.92
N ARG A 63 -7.19 -21.64 -7.22
CA ARG A 63 -7.72 -20.28 -7.46
C ARG A 63 -7.29 -19.27 -6.41
N TYR A 64 -6.40 -19.64 -5.49
CA TYR A 64 -5.90 -18.74 -4.46
C TYR A 64 -7.03 -18.07 -3.68
N ILE A 65 -7.96 -18.89 -3.18
CA ILE A 65 -9.07 -18.39 -2.38
C ILE A 65 -8.50 -17.79 -1.09
N GLN A 66 -8.90 -16.55 -0.82
CA GLN A 66 -8.31 -15.72 0.21
C GLN A 66 -8.98 -15.90 1.58
N ILE A 67 -8.15 -16.05 2.61
CA ILE A 67 -8.52 -16.04 4.03
C ILE A 67 -7.47 -15.22 4.78
N TYR A 68 -7.86 -14.27 5.63
CA TYR A 68 -6.90 -13.38 6.31
C TYR A 68 -7.32 -13.09 7.75
N ASN A 69 -6.41 -12.53 8.56
CA ASN A 69 -6.69 -12.12 9.94
C ASN A 69 -7.03 -10.63 10.06
N ASP A 70 -7.41 -10.21 11.27
CA ASP A 70 -7.83 -8.83 11.56
C ASP A 70 -6.74 -7.80 11.22
N ALA A 71 -5.47 -8.14 11.45
CA ALA A 71 -4.33 -7.27 11.17
C ALA A 71 -4.14 -6.99 9.67
N TYR A 72 -4.69 -7.84 8.78
CA TYR A 72 -4.64 -7.66 7.34
C TYR A 72 -5.75 -6.75 6.80
N ILE A 73 -6.79 -6.45 7.59
CA ILE A 73 -7.93 -5.61 7.16
C ILE A 73 -7.49 -4.24 6.64
N PRO A 74 -6.58 -3.49 7.29
CA PRO A 74 -6.13 -2.20 6.78
C PRO A 74 -5.41 -2.28 5.44
N ILE A 75 -4.71 -3.39 5.16
CA ILE A 75 -4.02 -3.61 3.89
C ILE A 75 -5.05 -3.78 2.75
N LEU A 76 -6.16 -4.47 3.02
CA LEU A 76 -7.28 -4.62 2.08
C LEU A 76 -8.09 -3.33 1.88
N GLY A 77 -8.22 -2.51 2.92
CA GLY A 77 -9.08 -1.32 2.91
C GLY A 77 -10.52 -1.65 2.54
N LEU A 78 -11.09 -0.92 1.57
CA LEU A 78 -12.46 -1.08 1.09
C LEU A 78 -12.74 -2.43 0.39
N LYS A 79 -11.71 -3.24 0.13
CA LYS A 79 -11.88 -4.61 -0.39
C LYS A 79 -12.33 -5.60 0.69
N HIS A 80 -12.31 -5.18 1.96
CA HIS A 80 -12.87 -5.95 3.07
C HIS A 80 -14.39 -5.70 3.22
N PRO A 81 -15.22 -6.74 3.43
CA PRO A 81 -14.88 -8.16 3.33
C PRO A 81 -14.96 -8.70 1.90
N SER A 82 -15.53 -7.95 0.94
CA SER A 82 -15.65 -8.36 -0.46
C SER A 82 -15.00 -7.32 -1.37
N PRO A 83 -14.18 -7.73 -2.35
CA PRO A 83 -13.89 -9.11 -2.76
C PRO A 83 -12.81 -9.84 -1.94
N GLY A 84 -12.39 -9.35 -0.77
CA GLY A 84 -11.26 -9.94 -0.03
C GLY A 84 -11.48 -11.38 0.48
N LEU A 85 -12.60 -11.70 1.10
CA LEU A 85 -12.84 -12.97 1.81
C LEU A 85 -13.51 -14.00 0.90
N GLY A 86 -12.92 -15.19 0.80
CA GLY A 86 -13.53 -16.33 0.11
C GLY A 86 -13.60 -16.19 -1.41
N ARG A 87 -12.94 -15.19 -1.99
CA ARG A 87 -12.84 -14.97 -3.44
C ARG A 87 -11.43 -15.27 -3.95
N PRO A 88 -11.29 -15.57 -5.25
CA PRO A 88 -9.99 -15.70 -5.89
C PRO A 88 -9.14 -14.43 -5.76
N GLY A 89 -7.85 -14.63 -5.59
CA GLY A 89 -6.91 -13.53 -5.38
C GLY A 89 -6.87 -12.49 -6.48
N TYR A 90 -6.90 -12.95 -7.73
CA TYR A 90 -6.87 -12.08 -8.91
C TYR A 90 -8.12 -11.19 -9.04
N GLU A 91 -9.23 -11.50 -8.37
CA GLU A 91 -10.42 -10.63 -8.36
C GLU A 91 -10.25 -9.48 -7.36
N CYS A 92 -9.49 -9.70 -6.30
CA CYS A 92 -9.26 -8.72 -5.25
C CYS A 92 -8.06 -7.82 -5.55
N TRP A 93 -7.02 -8.36 -6.18
CA TRP A 93 -5.75 -7.68 -6.41
C TRP A 93 -5.44 -7.53 -7.89
N ASP A 94 -6.48 -7.31 -8.70
CA ASP A 94 -6.37 -7.23 -10.17
C ASP A 94 -5.32 -6.20 -10.62
N GLU A 95 -5.19 -5.09 -9.89
CA GLU A 95 -4.30 -3.99 -10.22
C GLU A 95 -2.80 -4.33 -10.04
N ILE A 96 -2.48 -5.34 -9.22
CA ILE A 96 -1.11 -5.77 -8.93
C ILE A 96 -0.88 -7.26 -9.23
N TRP A 97 -1.88 -7.97 -9.74
CA TRP A 97 -1.83 -9.43 -9.89
C TRP A 97 -0.68 -9.89 -10.82
N SER A 98 -0.38 -9.11 -11.86
CA SER A 98 0.75 -9.39 -12.75
C SER A 98 2.11 -9.35 -12.05
N VAL A 99 2.20 -8.70 -10.89
CA VAL A 99 3.40 -8.62 -10.06
C VAL A 99 3.39 -9.72 -9.00
N ILE A 100 2.29 -9.85 -8.25
CA ILE A 100 2.25 -10.75 -7.08
C ILE A 100 1.93 -12.21 -7.44
N GLY A 101 1.16 -12.46 -8.51
CA GLY A 101 0.77 -13.81 -8.94
C GLY A 101 1.98 -14.73 -9.14
N PRO A 102 2.96 -14.36 -9.98
CA PRO A 102 4.16 -15.19 -10.19
C PRO A 102 4.96 -15.51 -8.92
N LEU A 103 4.90 -14.61 -7.92
CA LEU A 103 5.57 -14.79 -6.64
C LEU A 103 4.82 -15.78 -5.73
N ILE A 104 3.51 -15.92 -5.92
CA ILE A 104 2.66 -16.93 -5.26
C ILE A 104 2.80 -18.28 -5.97
N ASP A 105 2.88 -18.28 -7.30
CA ASP A 105 2.99 -19.49 -8.12
C ASP A 105 4.22 -20.32 -7.73
N THR A 106 5.37 -19.66 -7.52
CA THR A 106 6.64 -20.33 -7.19
C THR A 106 6.55 -21.28 -5.98
N PRO A 107 6.16 -20.82 -4.77
CA PRO A 107 5.99 -21.72 -3.62
C PRO A 107 4.79 -22.67 -3.80
N PHE A 108 3.72 -22.24 -4.48
CA PHE A 108 2.56 -23.10 -4.70
C PHE A 108 2.89 -24.34 -5.55
N GLU A 109 3.76 -24.19 -6.55
CA GLU A 109 4.24 -25.26 -7.43
C GLU A 109 5.32 -26.15 -6.79
N GLY A 110 5.61 -25.95 -5.49
CA GLY A 110 6.61 -26.72 -4.75
C GLY A 110 8.02 -26.10 -4.76
N GLY A 111 8.16 -24.86 -5.21
CA GLY A 111 9.38 -24.08 -5.09
C GLY A 111 9.65 -23.58 -3.67
N ALA A 112 10.75 -22.86 -3.50
CA ALA A 112 11.11 -22.23 -2.23
C ALA A 112 10.17 -21.06 -1.90
N ALA A 113 10.11 -20.69 -0.61
CA ALA A 113 9.47 -19.46 -0.19
C ALA A 113 10.10 -18.25 -0.90
N THR A 114 9.28 -17.28 -1.30
CA THR A 114 9.75 -16.01 -1.86
C THR A 114 9.73 -14.94 -0.79
N TRP A 115 10.68 -14.01 -0.88
CA TRP A 115 10.77 -12.86 0.00
C TRP A 115 11.08 -11.62 -0.81
N MET A 116 10.35 -10.54 -0.51
CA MET A 116 10.52 -9.24 -1.13
C MET A 116 10.70 -8.23 -0.01
N ASP A 117 11.82 -7.54 -0.03
CA ASP A 117 12.06 -6.39 0.84
C ASP A 117 11.63 -5.12 0.11
N ASP A 118 10.77 -4.33 0.74
CA ASP A 118 10.37 -3.01 0.26
C ASP A 118 9.87 -2.99 -1.20
N ILE A 119 8.92 -3.88 -1.53
CA ILE A 119 8.27 -3.88 -2.85
C ILE A 119 7.25 -2.74 -2.92
N LEU A 120 7.41 -1.87 -3.93
CA LEU A 120 6.42 -0.87 -4.31
C LEU A 120 5.27 -1.53 -5.07
N LEU A 121 4.06 -1.42 -4.51
CA LEU A 121 2.81 -1.83 -5.13
C LEU A 121 1.87 -0.62 -5.23
N LYS A 122 1.18 -0.49 -6.35
CA LYS A 122 0.18 0.56 -6.58
C LYS A 122 -1.20 0.00 -6.27
N VAL A 123 -1.65 0.15 -5.04
CA VAL A 123 -2.85 -0.53 -4.54
C VAL A 123 -4.05 0.43 -4.58
N ASN A 124 -5.18 -0.05 -5.09
CA ASN A 124 -6.46 0.65 -5.03
C ASN A 124 -7.34 0.08 -3.91
N ARG A 125 -7.09 0.52 -2.68
CA ARG A 125 -7.82 0.06 -1.48
C ARG A 125 -8.75 1.11 -0.87
N ASN A 126 -8.66 2.37 -1.29
CA ASN A 126 -9.48 3.47 -0.77
C ASN A 126 -10.20 4.26 -1.88
N ASN A 127 -10.57 3.62 -2.99
CA ASN A 127 -11.13 4.23 -4.21
C ASN A 127 -10.16 5.18 -4.95
N PHE A 128 -8.88 5.10 -4.65
CA PHE A 128 -7.80 5.75 -5.39
C PHE A 128 -6.55 4.87 -5.33
N VAL A 129 -5.67 5.05 -6.32
CA VAL A 129 -4.40 4.33 -6.38
C VAL A 129 -3.41 4.97 -5.41
N GLU A 130 -2.94 4.19 -4.45
CA GLU A 130 -1.95 4.57 -3.46
C GLU A 130 -0.55 4.06 -3.84
N GLU A 131 0.48 4.86 -3.56
CA GLU A 131 1.84 4.35 -3.40
C GLU A 131 1.88 3.57 -2.09
N THR A 132 2.16 2.26 -2.16
CA THR A 132 2.29 1.41 -0.98
C THR A 132 3.56 0.58 -1.06
N HIS A 133 4.25 0.46 0.07
CA HIS A 133 5.48 -0.31 0.18
C HIS A 133 5.30 -1.46 1.16
N PHE A 134 5.83 -2.62 0.82
CA PHE A 134 5.68 -3.80 1.66
C PHE A 134 6.95 -4.63 1.75
N THR A 135 7.21 -5.19 2.92
CA THR A 135 8.04 -6.39 3.05
C THR A 135 7.10 -7.59 3.11
N ILE A 136 7.29 -8.56 2.21
CA ILE A 136 6.38 -9.71 2.05
C ILE A 136 7.19 -11.01 2.03
N ALA A 137 6.70 -12.00 2.75
CA ALA A 137 7.15 -13.39 2.62
C ALA A 137 5.98 -14.27 2.17
N TYR A 138 6.16 -15.02 1.08
CA TYR A 138 5.24 -16.06 0.63
C TYR A 138 5.82 -17.44 0.92
N SER A 139 5.19 -18.16 1.85
CA SER A 139 5.64 -19.47 2.32
C SER A 139 4.69 -20.57 1.86
N PRO A 140 5.17 -21.67 1.28
CA PRO A 140 4.32 -22.78 0.89
C PRO A 140 3.71 -23.44 2.13
N VAL A 141 2.44 -23.85 2.03
CA VAL A 141 1.73 -24.54 3.10
C VAL A 141 1.55 -26.01 2.70
N PRO A 142 2.30 -26.94 3.32
CA PRO A 142 2.16 -28.36 3.03
C PRO A 142 0.77 -28.88 3.39
N ASP A 143 0.19 -29.65 2.48
CA ASP A 143 -1.07 -30.35 2.70
C ASP A 143 -1.03 -31.74 2.04
N PRO A 144 -1.06 -32.82 2.84
CA PRO A 144 -1.12 -34.19 2.32
C PRO A 144 -2.35 -34.50 1.44
N SER A 145 -3.41 -33.70 1.51
CA SER A 145 -4.61 -33.85 0.69
C SER A 145 -4.52 -33.13 -0.66
N ALA A 146 -3.53 -32.25 -0.86
CA ALA A 146 -3.30 -31.56 -2.12
C ALA A 146 -2.52 -32.43 -3.10
N ALA A 147 -2.86 -32.36 -4.39
CA ALA A 147 -2.29 -33.22 -5.43
C ALA A 147 -0.77 -33.06 -5.59
N ASN A 148 -0.25 -31.85 -5.39
CA ASN A 148 1.18 -31.52 -5.44
C ASN A 148 1.83 -31.43 -4.04
N GLY A 149 1.09 -31.79 -2.98
CA GLY A 149 1.55 -31.71 -1.59
C GLY A 149 1.53 -30.30 -0.98
N ILE A 150 1.15 -29.26 -1.73
CA ILE A 150 1.03 -27.87 -1.26
C ILE A 150 -0.43 -27.42 -1.37
N GLY A 151 -1.09 -27.17 -0.24
CA GLY A 151 -2.49 -26.74 -0.22
C GLY A 151 -2.69 -25.26 -0.52
N GLY A 152 -1.67 -24.45 -0.27
CA GLY A 152 -1.74 -23.00 -0.45
C GLY A 152 -0.43 -22.29 -0.11
N VAL A 153 -0.50 -20.97 -0.05
CA VAL A 153 0.63 -20.08 0.23
C VAL A 153 0.24 -19.09 1.32
N LEU A 154 1.03 -19.02 2.39
CA LEU A 154 0.87 -18.05 3.46
C LEU A 154 1.69 -16.80 3.13
N ALA A 155 1.02 -15.67 3.04
CA ALA A 155 1.61 -14.34 3.02
C ALA A 155 1.71 -13.78 4.44
N THR A 156 2.93 -13.43 4.86
CA THR A 156 3.16 -12.55 6.00
C THR A 156 3.58 -11.19 5.46
N VAL A 157 2.86 -10.13 5.84
CA VAL A 157 3.02 -8.81 5.23
C VAL A 157 3.32 -7.78 6.31
N ASN A 158 4.29 -6.92 6.02
CA ASN A 158 4.55 -5.71 6.79
C ASN A 158 4.51 -4.51 5.83
N GLU A 159 3.59 -3.57 6.05
CA GLU A 159 3.54 -2.34 5.27
C GLU A 159 4.62 -1.37 5.77
N THR A 160 5.47 -0.91 4.86
CA THR A 160 6.60 0.01 5.12
C THR A 160 6.42 1.39 4.48
N THR A 161 5.20 1.67 3.97
CA THR A 161 4.86 2.90 3.24
C THR A 161 5.23 4.15 4.05
N GLY A 162 4.87 4.19 5.33
CA GLY A 162 5.14 5.34 6.20
C GLY A 162 6.64 5.60 6.40
N GLU A 163 7.43 4.54 6.59
CA GLU A 163 8.88 4.65 6.74
C GLU A 163 9.54 5.13 5.46
N VAL A 164 9.15 4.59 4.30
CA VAL A 164 9.73 4.96 3.00
C VAL A 164 9.42 6.42 2.68
N ILE A 165 8.15 6.84 2.79
CA ILE A 165 7.75 8.23 2.58
C ILE A 165 8.44 9.16 3.58
N GLY A 166 8.45 8.80 4.87
CA GLY A 166 9.09 9.61 5.91
C GLY A 166 10.60 9.80 5.69
N LYS A 167 11.30 8.74 5.26
CA LYS A 167 12.72 8.80 4.90
C LYS A 167 12.95 9.71 3.69
N ARG A 168 12.11 9.60 2.66
CA ARG A 168 12.18 10.41 1.44
C ARG A 168 11.94 11.90 1.72
N GLN A 169 10.95 12.23 2.55
CA GLN A 169 10.67 13.60 2.98
C GLN A 169 11.81 14.18 3.82
N THR A 170 12.33 13.40 4.78
CA THR A 170 13.47 13.82 5.62
C THR A 170 14.71 14.11 4.78
N GLU A 171 15.01 13.24 3.81
CA GLU A 171 16.14 13.43 2.90
C GLU A 171 15.97 14.68 2.03
N THR A 172 14.75 14.95 1.56
CA THR A 172 14.42 16.17 0.81
C THR A 172 14.69 17.42 1.65
N LEU A 173 14.21 17.44 2.91
CA LEU A 173 14.43 18.57 3.83
C LEU A 173 15.92 18.75 4.16
N ARG A 174 16.66 17.66 4.36
CA ARG A 174 18.10 17.69 4.58
C ARG A 174 18.84 18.30 3.38
N LYS A 175 18.52 17.86 2.16
CA LYS A 175 19.08 18.42 0.93
C LYS A 175 18.73 19.88 0.75
N LEU A 176 17.53 20.33 1.11
CA LEU A 176 17.18 21.76 1.07
C LEU A 176 17.99 22.57 2.08
N GLY A 177 18.22 22.05 3.29
CA GLY A 177 18.99 22.73 4.33
C GLY A 177 20.49 22.84 4.02
N GLU A 178 21.08 21.81 3.38
CA GLU A 178 22.52 21.74 3.09
C GLU A 178 22.90 22.09 1.64
N GLY A 179 22.01 21.82 0.69
CA GLY A 179 22.28 21.90 -0.74
C GLY A 179 22.24 23.33 -1.29
N ILE A 180 21.60 24.25 -0.58
CA ILE A 180 21.60 25.67 -0.89
C ILE A 180 22.92 26.27 -0.41
N ASN A 181 23.92 26.27 -1.28
CA ASN A 181 25.27 26.71 -0.96
C ASN A 181 25.56 28.07 -1.59
N SER A 182 25.63 29.11 -0.76
CA SER A 182 26.05 30.46 -1.14
C SER A 182 25.47 30.92 -2.48
N PRO A 183 24.13 31.01 -2.59
CA PRO A 183 23.49 31.35 -3.86
C PRO A 183 24.01 32.70 -4.38
N SER A 184 24.37 32.73 -5.65
CA SER A 184 24.90 33.92 -6.33
C SER A 184 23.84 35.02 -6.52
N SER A 185 22.56 34.64 -6.42
CA SER A 185 21.40 35.53 -6.48
C SER A 185 20.15 34.86 -5.86
N ILE A 186 19.07 35.61 -5.71
CA ILE A 186 17.79 35.04 -5.27
C ILE A 186 17.18 34.08 -6.31
N ASP A 187 17.42 34.31 -7.60
CA ASP A 187 16.92 33.45 -8.68
C ASP A 187 17.71 32.13 -8.73
N ASP A 188 19.01 32.19 -8.40
CA ASP A 188 19.87 31.00 -8.21
C ASP A 188 19.39 30.18 -7.00
N LEU A 189 19.05 30.83 -5.88
CA LEU A 189 18.43 30.17 -4.73
C LEU A 189 17.15 29.41 -5.12
N TYR A 190 16.25 30.05 -5.87
CA TYR A 190 15.01 29.39 -6.32
C TYR A 190 15.28 28.22 -7.25
N SER A 191 16.24 28.37 -8.17
CA SER A 191 16.62 27.31 -9.12
C SER A 191 17.22 26.09 -8.41
N GLN A 192 18.09 26.31 -7.42
CA GLN A 192 18.66 25.24 -6.59
C GLN A 192 17.57 24.53 -5.79
N ALA A 193 16.66 25.27 -5.15
CA ALA A 193 15.54 24.69 -4.41
C ALA A 193 14.62 23.85 -5.32
N ALA A 194 14.25 24.37 -6.49
CA ALA A 194 13.43 23.63 -7.46
C ALA A 194 14.11 22.34 -7.94
N SER A 195 15.42 22.38 -8.20
CA SER A 195 16.20 21.19 -8.58
C SER A 195 16.18 20.13 -7.47
N ILE A 196 16.39 20.51 -6.21
CA ILE A 196 16.37 19.57 -5.07
C ILE A 196 14.99 18.95 -4.91
N LEU A 197 13.92 19.75 -4.98
CA LEU A 197 12.55 19.25 -4.86
C LEU A 197 12.18 18.30 -6.00
N GLN A 198 12.71 18.53 -7.22
CA GLN A 198 12.49 17.65 -8.37
C GLN A 198 13.00 16.22 -8.17
N GLU A 199 14.05 16.05 -7.36
CA GLU A 199 14.61 14.73 -7.06
C GLU A 199 13.62 13.85 -6.28
N ASN A 200 12.64 14.45 -5.62
CA ASN A 200 11.56 13.76 -4.92
C ASN A 200 10.23 13.85 -5.71
N ASN A 201 10.23 13.34 -6.94
CA ASN A 201 9.07 13.40 -7.84
C ASN A 201 7.88 12.53 -7.40
N PHE A 202 8.06 11.59 -6.47
CA PHE A 202 6.97 10.80 -5.91
C PHE A 202 6.13 11.61 -4.90
N ASP A 203 6.77 12.37 -4.00
CA ASP A 203 6.03 13.26 -3.08
C ASP A 203 5.69 14.62 -3.73
N ILE A 204 6.55 15.06 -4.65
CA ILE A 204 6.50 16.41 -5.24
C ILE A 204 6.55 16.27 -6.77
N PRO A 205 5.43 15.91 -7.42
CA PRO A 205 5.39 15.68 -8.87
C PRO A 205 5.82 16.90 -9.69
N PHE A 206 5.56 18.10 -9.16
CA PHE A 206 6.00 19.36 -9.74
C PHE A 206 6.13 20.45 -8.67
N VAL A 207 6.89 21.48 -8.98
CA VAL A 207 7.04 22.69 -8.16
C VAL A 207 6.98 23.90 -9.06
N PHE A 208 6.18 24.90 -8.67
CA PHE A 208 6.23 26.24 -9.25
C PHE A 208 6.65 27.23 -8.17
N ILE A 209 7.68 28.02 -8.44
CA ILE A 209 8.11 29.10 -7.56
C ILE A 209 7.74 30.40 -8.26
N HIS A 210 6.83 31.16 -7.67
CA HIS A 210 6.42 32.47 -8.14
C HIS A 210 6.93 33.58 -7.23
N LYS A 211 7.28 34.72 -7.84
CA LYS A 211 7.58 35.97 -7.14
C LYS A 211 6.37 36.88 -7.19
N ILE A 212 5.93 37.35 -6.03
CA ILE A 212 4.79 38.25 -5.90
C ILE A 212 5.26 39.70 -6.09
N ASP A 213 4.57 40.45 -6.96
CA ASP A 213 4.74 41.88 -7.17
C ASP A 213 3.58 42.68 -6.55
N ALA A 214 3.92 43.70 -5.77
CA ALA A 214 3.02 44.64 -5.09
C ALA A 214 1.76 44.05 -4.40
N GLY A 215 1.69 42.72 -4.23
CA GLY A 215 0.55 41.98 -3.67
C GLY A 215 -0.55 41.59 -4.67
N THR A 216 -0.49 41.99 -5.94
CA THR A 216 -1.59 41.77 -6.91
C THR A 216 -1.30 40.71 -7.95
N LYS A 217 -0.01 40.48 -8.28
CA LYS A 217 0.40 39.53 -9.31
C LYS A 217 1.53 38.65 -8.82
N ALA A 218 1.59 37.42 -9.30
CA ALA A 218 2.72 36.52 -9.10
C ALA A 218 3.27 36.04 -10.43
N TYR A 219 4.58 36.15 -10.63
CA TYR A 219 5.27 35.75 -11.86
C TYR A 219 6.14 34.53 -11.61
N LEU A 220 6.09 33.57 -12.52
CA LEU A 220 6.87 32.35 -12.42
C LEU A 220 8.37 32.66 -12.51
N VAL A 221 9.12 32.25 -11.49
CA VAL A 221 10.59 32.36 -11.46
C VAL A 221 11.21 31.08 -11.99
N THR A 222 10.75 29.93 -11.49
CA THR A 222 11.23 28.62 -11.94
C THR A 222 10.16 27.56 -11.74
N ALA A 223 10.30 26.47 -12.48
CA ALA A 223 9.45 25.30 -12.39
C ALA A 223 10.29 24.03 -12.51
N ALA A 224 9.87 22.99 -11.78
CA ALA A 224 10.48 21.67 -11.81
C ALA A 224 9.39 20.59 -11.91
N GLY A 225 9.75 19.42 -12.43
CA GLY A 225 8.83 18.28 -12.57
C GLY A 225 7.79 18.41 -13.69
N ILE A 226 7.78 19.54 -14.42
CA ILE A 226 6.92 19.76 -15.58
C ILE A 226 7.71 20.36 -16.74
N HIS A 227 7.27 20.11 -17.97
CA HIS A 227 7.87 20.75 -19.14
C HIS A 227 7.60 22.27 -19.14
N LYS A 228 8.60 23.09 -19.48
CA LYS A 228 8.52 24.57 -19.50
C LYS A 228 7.43 25.15 -20.43
N ASP A 229 7.03 24.37 -21.44
CA ASP A 229 6.00 24.73 -22.42
C ASP A 229 4.65 24.06 -22.13
N HIS A 230 4.48 23.45 -20.95
CA HIS A 230 3.24 22.81 -20.58
C HIS A 230 2.11 23.86 -20.44
N PRO A 231 0.92 23.64 -21.05
CA PRO A 231 -0.16 24.64 -21.05
C PRO A 231 -0.72 24.92 -19.66
N GLY A 232 -0.59 23.97 -18.74
CA GLY A 232 -0.96 24.13 -17.33
C GLY A 232 0.10 24.82 -16.47
N LEU A 233 1.18 25.38 -17.03
CA LEU A 233 2.19 26.11 -16.26
C LEU A 233 1.78 27.60 -16.15
N PRO A 234 1.35 28.07 -14.97
CA PRO A 234 0.91 29.46 -14.81
C PRO A 234 2.14 30.39 -14.82
N ARG A 235 2.36 31.11 -15.92
CA ARG A 235 3.48 32.07 -16.03
C ARG A 235 3.24 33.34 -15.22
N GLU A 236 1.99 33.76 -15.16
CA GLU A 236 1.50 34.88 -14.38
C GLU A 236 0.21 34.43 -13.69
N ILE A 237 0.05 34.82 -12.42
CA ILE A 237 -1.14 34.56 -11.61
C ILE A 237 -1.63 35.92 -11.11
N ASP A 238 -2.89 36.25 -11.42
CA ASP A 238 -3.58 37.39 -10.81
C ASP A 238 -4.13 36.98 -9.44
N LEU A 239 -3.52 37.47 -8.38
CA LEU A 239 -3.88 37.11 -7.00
C LEU A 239 -5.21 37.72 -6.55
N THR A 240 -5.83 38.57 -7.38
CA THR A 240 -7.15 39.17 -7.12
C THR A 240 -8.31 38.41 -7.77
N ASP A 241 -8.01 37.37 -8.55
CA ASP A 241 -9.02 36.51 -9.18
C ASP A 241 -9.43 35.36 -8.24
N ASP A 242 -10.64 35.46 -7.67
CA ASP A 242 -11.22 34.46 -6.78
C ASP A 242 -11.61 33.15 -7.50
N HIS A 243 -11.49 33.09 -8.83
CA HIS A 243 -11.80 31.91 -9.65
C HIS A 243 -10.55 31.15 -10.14
N LEU A 244 -9.38 31.46 -9.59
CA LEU A 244 -8.15 30.74 -9.93
C LEU A 244 -8.30 29.23 -9.70
N VAL A 245 -8.03 28.44 -10.74
CA VAL A 245 -7.91 26.97 -10.66
C VAL A 245 -6.84 26.55 -9.63
N TRP A 246 -5.91 27.45 -9.32
CA TRP A 246 -4.83 27.26 -8.36
C TRP A 246 -5.14 27.75 -6.94
N HIS A 247 -6.34 28.31 -6.68
CA HIS A 247 -6.67 28.91 -5.38
C HIS A 247 -6.47 27.92 -4.22
N ASP A 248 -6.79 26.64 -4.42
CA ASP A 248 -6.60 25.56 -3.43
C ASP A 248 -5.15 25.01 -3.37
N LEU A 249 -4.32 25.33 -4.37
CA LEU A 249 -2.92 24.88 -4.48
C LEU A 249 -1.91 25.97 -4.06
N ILE A 250 -2.35 27.21 -3.88
CA ILE A 250 -1.52 28.30 -3.36
C ILE A 250 -1.41 28.16 -1.83
N ARG A 251 -0.39 27.43 -1.37
CA ARG A 251 0.04 27.50 0.04
C ARG A 251 1.08 28.60 0.22
N SER A 252 0.64 29.81 0.56
CA SER A 252 1.58 30.87 0.93
C SER A 252 2.20 30.56 2.30
N VAL A 253 3.52 30.40 2.37
CA VAL A 253 4.23 30.61 3.63
C VAL A 253 4.33 32.12 3.82
N LYS A 254 3.38 32.71 4.56
CA LYS A 254 3.53 34.09 5.02
C LYS A 254 4.82 34.14 5.86
N LYS A 255 5.74 35.03 5.49
CA LYS A 255 6.99 35.29 6.22
C LYS A 255 6.75 35.22 7.73
N VAL A 256 7.39 34.25 8.40
CA VAL A 256 7.79 34.46 9.78
C VAL A 256 8.91 35.50 9.68
N ILE A 257 8.60 36.72 10.11
CA ILE A 257 9.55 37.82 10.28
C ILE A 257 10.43 37.49 11.49
#